data_AF-A0A924RXD0-F1
#
_entry.id   AF-A0A924RXD0-F1
#
_cell.length_a   1.000
_cell.length_b   1.000
_cell.length_c   1.000
_cell.angle_alpha   90.00
_cell.angle_beta   90.00
_cell.angle_gamma   90.00
#
_symmetry.space_group_name_H-M   'P 1'
#
loop_
_entity.id
_entity.type
_entity.pdbx_description
1 polymer ?
#
loop_
_entity_poly.entity_id
_entity_poly.type
_entity_poly.pdbx_seq_one_letter_code
_entity_poly.pdbx_strand_id
1 'polypeptide(L)'
;LSDLDYQDMRNVVMQRVIERGWADDFYAILNLYVEHGVVEAIKQLSSLNRKDMNFVSVVFHIPLNELRRYEEKQSKILFWNH
;
A
#
# COMPACT_ATOMS: atom_id res chain seq x y z
N LEU A 1 -18.56 -11.80 -11.11
CA LEU A 1 -17.40 -12.20 -10.28
C LEU A 1 -16.19 -11.91 -11.14
N SER A 2 -15.77 -10.65 -11.07
CA SER A 2 -15.06 -9.88 -12.09
C SER A 2 -13.74 -9.37 -11.52
N ASP A 3 -12.81 -8.91 -12.37
CA ASP A 3 -11.48 -8.40 -11.99
C ASP A 3 -11.47 -7.43 -10.78
N LEU A 4 -12.58 -6.70 -10.58
CA LEU A 4 -12.81 -5.81 -9.45
C LEU A 4 -12.75 -6.53 -8.08
N ASP A 5 -13.34 -7.72 -7.97
CA ASP A 5 -13.33 -8.52 -6.73
C ASP A 5 -11.91 -8.98 -6.37
N TYR A 6 -11.09 -9.26 -7.39
CA TYR A 6 -9.71 -9.69 -7.22
C TYR A 6 -8.80 -8.56 -6.74
N GLN A 7 -8.97 -7.36 -7.30
CA GLN A 7 -8.19 -6.18 -6.92
C GLN A 7 -8.50 -5.74 -5.47
N ASP A 8 -9.77 -5.74 -5.08
CA ASP A 8 -10.17 -5.40 -3.71
C ASP A 8 -9.64 -6.42 -2.71
N MET A 9 -9.73 -7.71 -3.03
CA MET A 9 -9.20 -8.77 -2.17
C MET A 9 -7.67 -8.69 -2.05
N ARG A 10 -6.96 -8.39 -3.15
CA ARG A 10 -5.51 -8.13 -3.12
C ARG A 10 -5.17 -6.99 -2.16
N ASN A 11 -5.87 -5.87 -2.23
CA ASN A 11 -5.60 -4.72 -1.38
C ASN A 11 -5.86 -5.03 0.10
N VAL A 12 -6.92 -5.78 0.42
CA VAL A 12 -7.20 -6.24 1.79
C VAL A 12 -6.10 -7.16 2.32
N VAL A 13 -5.63 -8.10 1.49
CA VAL A 13 -4.51 -8.99 1.87
C VAL A 13 -3.24 -8.18 2.11
N MET A 14 -2.88 -7.28 1.20
CA MET A 14 -1.69 -6.43 1.34
C MET A 14 -1.72 -5.58 2.60
N GLN A 15 -2.85 -4.93 2.88
CA GLN A 15 -3.01 -4.14 4.09
C GLN A 15 -2.76 -4.99 5.34
N ARG A 16 -3.30 -6.21 5.40
CA ARG A 16 -3.11 -7.11 6.56
C ARG A 16 -1.66 -7.54 6.74
N VAL A 17 -0.96 -7.88 5.66
CA VAL A 17 0.46 -8.25 5.72
C VAL A 17 1.31 -7.07 6.17
N ILE A 18 1.04 -5.86 5.68
CA ILE A 18 1.79 -4.66 6.09
C ILE A 18 1.55 -4.32 7.57
N GLU A 19 0.31 -4.40 8.04
CA GLU A 19 -0.03 -4.01 9.41
C GLU A 19 0.40 -5.05 10.46
N ARG A 20 0.40 -6.34 10.12
CA ARG A 20 0.49 -7.44 11.10
C ARG A 20 1.28 -8.68 10.63
N GLY A 21 1.79 -8.67 9.40
CA GLY A 21 2.44 -9.83 8.80
C GLY A 21 3.83 -10.12 9.36
N TRP A 22 4.20 -11.39 9.26
CA TRP A 22 5.53 -11.91 9.54
C TRP A 22 6.33 -12.02 8.23
N ALA A 23 7.64 -12.28 8.33
CA ALA A 23 8.50 -12.43 7.16
C ALA A 23 7.93 -13.43 6.13
N ASP A 24 7.35 -14.54 6.59
CA ASP A 24 6.72 -15.55 5.74
C ASP A 24 5.52 -15.03 4.96
N ASP A 25 4.73 -14.13 5.55
CA ASP A 25 3.63 -13.47 4.85
C ASP A 25 4.15 -12.55 3.73
N PHE A 26 5.26 -11.85 3.97
CA PHE A 26 5.94 -11.05 2.95
C PHE A 26 6.49 -11.91 1.81
N TYR A 27 7.11 -13.06 2.12
CA TYR A 27 7.56 -14.01 1.10
C TYR A 27 6.36 -14.59 0.31
N ALA A 28 5.26 -14.89 0.98
CA ALA A 28 4.05 -15.40 0.32
C ALA A 28 3.46 -14.39 -0.67
N ILE A 29 3.34 -13.11 -0.30
CA ILE A 29 2.82 -12.10 -1.23
C ILE A 29 3.77 -11.82 -2.40
N LEU A 30 5.09 -11.88 -2.18
CA LEU A 30 6.08 -11.74 -3.24
C LEU A 30 6.00 -12.91 -4.23
N ASN A 31 5.80 -14.13 -3.75
CA ASN A 31 5.58 -15.29 -4.61
C ASN A 31 4.26 -15.21 -5.38
N LEU A 32 3.21 -14.65 -4.79
CA LEU A 32 1.88 -14.60 -5.39
C LEU A 32 1.73 -13.49 -6.44
N TYR A 33 2.28 -12.31 -6.17
CA TYR A 33 2.05 -11.12 -7.00
C TYR A 33 3.28 -10.62 -7.75
N VAL A 34 4.44 -11.24 -7.53
CA VAL A 34 5.77 -10.74 -7.93
C VAL A 34 6.04 -9.31 -7.41
N GLU A 35 7.30 -8.89 -7.42
CA GLU A 35 7.69 -7.60 -6.82
C GLU A 35 6.89 -6.40 -7.36
N HIS A 36 6.74 -6.32 -8.69
CA HIS A 36 5.98 -5.24 -9.32
C HIS A 36 4.49 -5.24 -8.89
N GLY A 37 3.85 -6.40 -8.79
CA GLY A 37 2.46 -6.48 -8.37
C GLY A 37 2.25 -6.10 -6.91
N VAL A 38 3.23 -6.40 -6.04
CA VAL A 38 3.24 -5.96 -4.64
C VAL A 38 3.35 -4.43 -4.57
N VAL A 39 4.31 -3.84 -5.28
CA VAL A 39 4.52 -2.38 -5.30
C VAL A 39 3.28 -1.64 -5.77
N GLU A 40 2.67 -2.07 -6.87
CA GLU A 40 1.45 -1.45 -7.40
C GLU A 40 0.26 -1.60 -6.45
N ALA A 41 0.14 -2.74 -5.76
CA ALA A 41 -0.91 -2.92 -4.76
C ALA A 41 -0.70 -1.98 -3.55
N ILE A 42 0.54 -1.81 -3.07
CA ILE A 42 0.87 -0.91 -1.96
C ILE A 42 0.50 0.54 -2.30
N LYS A 43 0.84 1.02 -3.51
CA LYS A 43 0.55 2.40 -3.94
C LYS A 43 -0.96 2.71 -3.94
N GLN A 44 -1.80 1.70 -4.15
CA GLN A 44 -3.26 1.83 -4.17
C GLN A 44 -3.92 1.87 -2.79
N LEU A 45 -3.19 1.55 -1.72
CA LEU A 45 -3.73 1.52 -0.36
C LEU A 45 -4.01 2.94 0.18
N SER A 46 -5.28 3.23 0.45
CA SER A 46 -5.72 4.49 1.08
C SER A 46 -5.70 4.44 2.62
N SER A 47 -5.32 3.30 3.22
CA SER A 47 -5.51 2.99 4.65
C SER A 47 -4.22 2.90 5.47
N LEU A 48 -3.04 3.20 4.90
CA LEU A 48 -1.73 3.04 5.58
C LEU A 48 -1.40 4.13 6.63
N ASN A 49 -1.14 3.78 7.89
CA ASN A 49 -0.78 4.82 8.86
C ASN A 49 0.64 5.39 8.58
N ARG A 50 1.09 6.43 9.32
CA ARG A 50 2.42 7.04 9.08
C ARG A 50 3.59 6.06 9.23
N LYS A 51 3.51 5.16 10.21
CA LYS A 51 4.54 4.15 10.46
C LYS A 51 4.57 3.15 9.30
N ASP A 52 3.41 2.69 8.86
CA ASP A 52 3.30 1.73 7.76
C ASP A 52 3.78 2.34 6.44
N MET A 53 3.43 3.61 6.16
CA MET A 53 3.92 4.33 4.98
C MET A 53 5.45 4.44 4.97
N ASN A 54 6.07 4.77 6.10
CA ASN A 54 7.53 4.81 6.20
C ASN A 54 8.15 3.41 6.03
N PHE A 55 7.54 2.39 6.61
CA PHE A 55 8.00 1.01 6.48
C PHE A 55 8.00 0.56 5.01
N VAL A 56 6.88 0.71 4.30
CA VAL A 56 6.80 0.29 2.90
C VAL A 56 7.69 1.13 1.99
N SER A 57 7.87 2.42 2.31
CA SER A 57 8.79 3.29 1.57
C SER A 57 10.23 2.81 1.66
N VAL A 58 10.67 2.38 2.85
CA VAL A 58 12.03 1.88 3.07
C VAL A 58 12.22 0.48 2.51
N VAL A 59 11.27 -0.43 2.73
CA VAL A 59 11.40 -1.84 2.35
C VAL A 59 11.24 -2.04 0.85
N PHE A 60 10.26 -1.38 0.24
CA PHE A 60 9.94 -1.53 -1.18
C PHE A 60 10.46 -0.37 -2.06
N HIS A 61 11.26 0.54 -1.48
CA HIS A 61 11.82 1.70 -2.18
C HIS A 61 10.76 2.58 -2.87
N ILE A 62 9.57 2.67 -2.29
CA ILE A 62 8.46 3.46 -2.83
C ILE A 62 8.57 4.90 -2.30
N PRO A 63 8.69 5.92 -3.16
CA PRO A 63 8.64 7.31 -2.73
C PRO A 63 7.31 7.61 -2.00
N LEU A 64 7.35 8.31 -0.87
CA LEU A 64 6.14 8.58 -0.07
C LEU A 64 5.05 9.29 -0.86
N ASN A 65 5.42 10.13 -1.84
CA ASN A 65 4.50 10.85 -2.72
C ASN A 65 3.79 9.94 -3.75
N GLU A 66 4.23 8.70 -3.95
CA GLU A 66 3.54 7.72 -4.79
C GLU A 66 2.52 6.88 -4.01
N LEU A 67 2.43 7.06 -2.69
CA LEU A 67 1.40 6.41 -1.87
C LEU A 67 0.12 7.24 -1.93
N ARG A 68 -0.99 6.65 -2.38
CA ARG A 68 -2.30 7.33 -2.48
C ARG A 68 -2.70 8.09 -1.21
N ARG A 69 -2.49 7.50 -0.03
CA ARG A 69 -2.82 8.17 1.24
C ARG A 69 -1.98 9.42 1.52
N TYR A 70 -0.74 9.49 1.03
CA TYR A 70 0.10 10.68 1.16
C TYR A 70 -0.45 11.82 0.29
N GLU A 71 -0.81 11.54 -0.96
CA GLU A 71 -1.44 12.52 -1.86
C GLU A 71 -2.74 13.06 -1.29
N GLU A 72 -3.61 12.19 -0.75
CA GLU A 72 -4.87 12.59 -0.12
C GLU A 72 -4.65 13.50 1.10
N LYS A 73 -3.58 13.25 1.88
CA LYS A 73 -3.24 14.09 3.02
C LYS A 73 -2.73 15.47 2.58
N GLN A 74 -1.89 15.53 1.55
CA GLN A 74 -1.37 16.80 1.02
C GLN A 74 -2.49 17.65 0.40
N SER A 75 -3.38 17.04 -0.39
CA SER A 75 -4.53 17.72 -0.99
C SER A 75 -5.48 18.32 0.06
N LYS A 76 -5.71 17.61 1.18
CA LYS A 76 -6.49 18.15 2.30
C LYS A 76 -5.81 19.36 2.93
N ILE A 77 -4.50 19.31 3.18
CA ILE A 77 -3.76 20.44 3.75
C ILE A 77 -3.83 21.67 2.84
N LEU A 78 -3.67 21.49 1.52
CA LEU A 78 -3.74 22.59 0.56
C LEU A 78 -5.12 23.25 0.50
N PHE A 79 -6.21 22.47 0.59
CA PHE A 79 -7.57 23.01 0.58
C PHE A 79 -7.86 23.95 1.77
N TRP A 80 -7.29 23.69 2.95
CA TRP A 80 -7.51 24.52 4.14
C TRP A 80 -6.62 25.77 4.22
N ASN A 81 -5.70 25.97 3.26
CA ASN A 81 -4.80 27.12 3.19
C ASN A 81 -5.30 28.25 2.26
N HIS A 82 -6.53 28.14 1.74
CA HIS A 82 -7.23 29.14 0.92
C HIS A 82 -8.43 29.71 1.68
#